data_AF-A0AAW9BRN3-F1
#
_entry.id   AF-A0AAW9BRN3-F1
#
_cell.length_a   1.000
_cell.length_b   1.000
_cell.length_c   1.000
_cell.angle_alpha   90.00
_cell.angle_beta   90.00
_cell.angle_gamma   90.00
#
_symmetry.space_group_name_H-M   'P 1'
#
loop_
_entity.id
_entity.type
_entity.pdbx_description
1 polymer ?
#
loop_
_entity_poly.entity_id
_entity_poly.type
_entity_poly.pdbx_seq_one_letter_code
_entity_poly.pdbx_strand_id
1 'polypeptide(L)' 'MSLPKVVFLDRATIPNHIQVPRPKFPHHWMEYELPPPEFVVERLADADIVISNKVVLD' A
#
# COMPACT_ATOMS: atom_id res chain seq x y z
N MET A 1 21.17 6.59 -3.76
CA MET A 1 20.24 5.51 -3.38
C MET A 1 18.84 6.10 -3.40
N SER A 2 17.88 5.44 -4.03
CA SER A 2 16.47 5.83 -4.01
C SER A 2 15.85 5.53 -2.64
N LEU A 3 14.81 6.27 -2.26
CA LEU A 3 14.02 5.94 -1.07
C LEU A 3 13.12 4.73 -1.37
N PRO A 4 12.84 3.87 -0.38
CA PRO A 4 11.94 2.73 -0.56
C PRO A 4 10.51 3.16 -0.86
N LYS A 5 9.82 2.45 -1.74
CA LYS A 5 8.40 2.59 -2.06
C LYS A 5 7.56 1.67 -1.18
N VAL A 6 6.73 2.26 -0.33
CA VAL A 6 5.75 1.56 0.50
C VAL A 6 4.39 1.67 -0.17
N VAL A 7 3.78 0.51 -0.48
CA VAL A 7 2.44 0.43 -1.07
C VAL A 7 1.48 -0.18 -0.06
N PHE A 8 0.43 0.57 0.30
CA PHE A 8 -0.66 0.10 1.14
C PHE A 8 -1.89 -0.22 0.28
N LEU A 9 -2.25 -1.50 0.20
CA LEU A 9 -3.47 -1.97 -0.42
C LEU A 9 -4.57 -2.13 0.63
N ASP A 10 -5.80 -1.84 0.21
CA ASP A 10 -7.01 -1.97 1.02
C ASP A 10 -7.17 -0.88 2.10
N ARG A 11 -6.93 0.40 1.75
CA ARG A 11 -7.16 1.53 2.67
C ARG A 11 -8.64 1.74 2.98
N ALA A 12 -9.55 1.34 2.10
CA ALA A 12 -11.00 1.60 2.24
C ALA A 12 -11.64 0.84 3.41
N THR A 13 -11.05 -0.27 3.86
CA THR A 13 -11.53 -1.01 5.04
C THR A 13 -11.23 -0.31 6.36
N ILE A 14 -10.38 0.72 6.35
CA ILE A 14 -10.12 1.59 7.51
C ILE A 14 -10.95 2.88 7.33
N PRO A 15 -11.68 3.37 8.35
CA PRO A 15 -12.39 4.64 8.24
C PRO A 15 -11.45 5.82 7.92
N ASN A 16 -11.90 6.77 7.09
CA ASN A 16 -11.08 7.92 6.67
C ASN A 16 -10.64 8.84 7.81
N HIS A 17 -11.37 8.83 8.94
CA HIS A 17 -11.01 9.60 10.13
C HIS A 17 -9.84 8.98 10.92
N ILE A 18 -9.47 7.73 10.65
CA ILE A 18 -8.32 7.07 11.28
C ILE A 18 -7.05 7.39 10.49
N GLN A 19 -6.08 8.00 11.15
CA GLN A 19 -4.75 8.20 10.58
C GLN A 19 -3.94 6.92 10.75
N VAL A 20 -3.54 6.32 9.63
CA VAL A 20 -2.68 5.12 9.64
C VAL A 20 -1.24 5.56 9.90
N PRO A 21 -0.58 5.05 10.95
CA PRO A 21 0.80 5.42 11.24
C PRO A 21 1.72 4.96 10.11
N ARG A 22 2.66 5.84 9.74
CA ARG A 22 3.66 5.56 8.70
C ARG A 22 5.01 5.16 9.32
N PRO A 23 5.84 4.37 8.61
CA PRO A 23 7.20 4.10 9.04
C PRO A 23 8.01 5.37 9.30
N LYS A 24 8.90 5.34 10.28
CA LYS A 24 9.66 6.54 10.71
C LYS A 24 10.87 6.88 9.82
N PHE A 25 11.22 6.00 8.87
CA PHE A 25 12.32 6.25 7.92
C PHE A 25 11.82 6.99 6.67
N PRO A 26 12.69 7.71 5.93
CA PRO A 26 12.29 8.35 4.67
C PRO A 26 11.84 7.32 3.62
N HIS A 27 10.64 7.50 3.06
CA HIS A 27 10.04 6.58 2.08
C HIS A 27 9.06 7.31 1.16
N HIS A 28 8.75 6.68 0.03
CA HIS A 28 7.59 7.03 -0.79
C HIS A 28 6.37 6.25 -0.32
N TRP A 29 5.24 6.92 -0.12
CA TRP A 29 3.99 6.30 0.36
C TRP A 29 2.93 6.34 -0.74
N MET A 30 2.39 5.17 -1.08
CA MET A 30 1.30 5.02 -2.04
C MET A 30 0.21 4.20 -1.36
N GLU A 31 -1.04 4.66 -1.41
CA GLU A 31 -2.16 3.92 -0.85
C GLU A 31 -3.30 3.76 -1.87
N TYR A 32 -3.97 2.62 -1.80
CA TYR A 32 -5.06 2.26 -2.70
C TYR A 32 -6.25 1.74 -1.89
N GLU A 33 -7.44 2.25 -2.20
CA GLU A 33 -8.68 1.94 -1.49
C GLU A 33 -9.03 0.45 -1.48
N LEU A 34 -9.35 -0.15 -2.63
CA LEU A 34 -9.45 -1.61 -2.84
C LEU A 34 -9.20 -1.86 -4.34
N PRO A 35 -8.01 -2.33 -4.74
CA PRO A 35 -7.76 -2.68 -6.14
C PRO A 35 -8.66 -3.84 -6.55
N PRO A 36 -9.21 -3.83 -7.78
CA PRO A 36 -9.59 -5.06 -8.44
C PRO A 36 -8.38 -6.01 -8.51
N PRO A 37 -8.57 -7.33 -8.36
CA PRO A 37 -7.47 -8.31 -8.34
C PRO A 37 -6.48 -8.15 -9.49
N GLU A 38 -6.99 -7.85 -10.69
CA GLU A 38 -6.20 -7.66 -11.90
C GLU A 38 -5.19 -6.49 -11.83
N PHE A 39 -5.42 -5.50 -10.97
CA PHE A 39 -4.52 -4.36 -10.79
C PHE A 39 -3.54 -4.53 -9.62
N VAL A 40 -3.64 -5.60 -8.83
CA VAL A 40 -2.78 -5.81 -7.66
C VAL A 40 -1.32 -5.93 -8.10
N VAL A 41 -1.03 -6.78 -9.08
CA VAL A 41 0.33 -7.00 -9.58
C VAL A 41 0.94 -5.71 -10.13
N GLU A 42 0.20 -4.97 -10.96
CA GLU A 42 0.67 -3.70 -11.53
C GLU A 42 0.99 -2.67 -10.45
N ARG A 43 0.11 -2.53 -9.44
CA ARG A 43 0.30 -1.57 -8.34
C ARG A 43 1.46 -1.92 -7.42
N LEU A 44 1.82 -3.21 -7.35
CA LEU A 44 2.91 -3.72 -6.54
C LEU A 44 4.24 -3.84 -7.30
N ALA A 45 4.27 -3.63 -8.61
CA ALA A 45 5.42 -3.92 -9.47
C ALA A 45 6.74 -3.28 -9.01
N ASP A 46 6.70 -2.03 -8.52
CA ASP A 46 7.88 -1.32 -8.00
C ASP A 46 7.89 -1.17 -6.47
N ALA A 47 7.07 -1.93 -5.75
CA ALA A 47 6.97 -1.81 -4.30
C ALA A 47 8.16 -2.51 -3.63
N ASP A 48 8.89 -1.79 -2.78
CA ASP A 48 9.90 -2.39 -1.89
C ASP A 48 9.25 -3.01 -0.65
N ILE A 49 8.14 -2.40 -0.19
CA ILE A 49 7.39 -2.82 0.99
C ILE A 49 5.90 -2.80 0.67
N VAL A 50 5.21 -3.91 0.94
CA VAL A 50 3.76 -4.03 0.75
C VAL A 50 3.08 -4.15 2.11
N ILE A 51 2.08 -3.30 2.33
CA ILE A 51 1.12 -3.41 3.42
C ILE A 51 -0.19 -3.86 2.78
N SER A 52 -0.74 -5.00 3.19
CA SER A 52 -2.04 -5.50 2.74
C SER A 52 -2.93 -5.78 3.95
N ASN A 53 -4.22 -5.46 3.85
CA ASN A 53 -5.22 -5.84 4.84
C ASN A 53 -6.06 -7.03 4.37
N LYS A 54 -7.02 -6.82 3.45
CA LYS A 54 -7.90 -7.87 2.91
C LYS A 54 -7.68 -8.21 1.45
N VAL A 55 -6.64 -7.68 0.82
CA VAL A 55 -6.29 -8.02 -0.57
C VAL A 55 -5.46 -9.30 -0.60
N VAL A 56 -5.93 -10.28 -1.35
CA VAL A 56 -5.20 -11.52 -1.65
C VAL A 56 -4.04 -11.19 -2.59
N LEU A 57 -2.86 -11.73 -2.28
CA LEU A 57 -1.67 -11.66 -3.12
C LEU A 57 -1.41 -13.09 -3.62
N ASP A 58 -1.72 -13.38 -4.87
CA ASP A 58 -1.58 -14.69 -5.52
C ASP A 58 -0.63 -14.67 -6.73
#